data_AF-A0A7Y7LZ28-F1
#
_entry.id   AF-A0A7Y7LZ28-F1
#
_cell.length_a   1.000
_cell.length_b   1.000
_cell.length_c   1.000
_cell.angle_alpha   90.00
_cell.angle_beta   90.00
_cell.angle_gamma   90.00
#
_symmetry.space_group_name_H-M   'P 1'
#
loop_
_entity.id
_entity.type
_entity.pdbx_description
1 polymer ?
#
loop_
_entity_poly.entity_id
_entity_poly.type
_entity_poly.pdbx_seq_one_letter_code
_entity_poly.pdbx_strand_id
1 'polypeptide(L)'
;MVDLDDGTRPEGHAQPEEGAHPEWDLFYARGLSGARIAEVTGTPIGTVKRHLERRRAVDPGLDVEHNAVLRRPSKRWLLRLAEVLAFIRVYDRYPIIHSGEWGEASLYVWLAEQRRAFLAQNLSWRKAEVLGDWVTTDRERVDDERWRQRLGETVDFVAAEGRLPRHRMSQSVSEHVLGIWMQTQGIETHHGRRP
;
A
#
# COMPACT_ATOMS: atom_id res chain seq x y z
N MET A 1 -51.82 -10.42 42.23
CA MET A 1 -52.03 -9.14 41.54
C MET A 1 -50.74 -8.37 41.68
N VAL A 2 -49.99 -8.26 40.57
CA VAL A 2 -48.94 -7.25 40.26
C VAL A 2 -47.66 -7.36 41.12
N ASP A 3 -46.40 -7.34 40.65
CA ASP A 3 -45.69 -7.36 39.35
C ASP A 3 -44.21 -7.66 39.73
N LEU A 4 -43.45 -8.46 38.97
CA LEU A 4 -42.29 -8.06 38.13
C LEU A 4 -41.31 -7.07 38.81
N ASP A 5 -40.12 -7.54 39.19
CA ASP A 5 -38.87 -7.39 38.41
C ASP A 5 -38.41 -5.94 38.30
N ASP A 6 -37.30 -5.59 38.95
CA ASP A 6 -36.30 -4.76 38.28
C ASP A 6 -34.93 -5.02 38.89
N GLY A 7 -34.10 -5.72 38.12
CA GLY A 7 -32.70 -5.89 38.41
C GLY A 7 -31.98 -4.55 38.28
N THR A 8 -31.38 -4.10 39.38
CA THR A 8 -30.39 -3.02 39.38
C THR A 8 -29.23 -3.41 38.46
N ARG A 9 -29.35 -3.00 37.20
CA ARG A 9 -28.30 -3.08 36.19
C ARG A 9 -27.30 -1.96 36.49
N PRO A 10 -26.00 -2.24 36.62
CA PRO A 10 -25.01 -1.20 36.85
C PRO A 10 -25.00 -0.24 35.67
N GLU A 11 -25.11 1.04 35.99
CA GLU A 11 -24.99 2.17 35.08
C GLU A 11 -23.72 2.01 34.24
N GLY A 12 -23.91 1.68 32.97
CA GLY A 12 -22.86 1.80 31.98
C GLY A 12 -22.54 3.28 31.84
N HIS A 13 -21.39 3.68 32.38
CA HIS A 13 -20.79 4.99 32.15
C HIS A 13 -20.71 5.25 30.64
N ALA A 14 -21.70 5.96 30.10
CA ALA A 14 -21.61 6.59 28.79
C ALA A 14 -20.65 7.78 28.93
N GLN A 15 -19.36 7.51 28.75
CA GLN A 15 -18.40 8.57 28.50
C GLN A 15 -18.79 9.27 27.17
N PRO A 16 -18.76 10.61 27.12
CA PRO A 16 -18.97 11.34 25.88
C PRO A 16 -17.67 11.27 25.06
N GLU A 17 -17.52 10.26 24.21
CA GLU A 17 -16.34 10.12 23.33
C GLU A 17 -16.42 11.12 22.17
N GLU A 18 -16.04 12.36 22.48
CA GLU A 18 -15.61 13.36 21.51
C GLU A 18 -14.42 12.76 20.72
N GLY A 19 -14.68 12.16 19.54
CA GLY A 19 -13.64 11.67 18.64
C GLY A 19 -13.22 10.19 18.80
N ALA A 20 -14.16 9.25 18.87
CA ALA A 20 -13.83 7.82 19.05
C ALA A 20 -12.90 7.21 17.97
N HIS A 21 -12.83 7.78 16.76
CA HIS A 21 -12.04 7.23 15.64
C HIS A 21 -11.57 8.31 14.64
N PRO A 22 -10.62 9.20 15.02
CA PRO A 22 -10.09 10.23 14.11
C PRO A 22 -9.45 9.64 12.84
N GLU A 23 -8.99 8.39 12.90
CA GLU A 23 -8.47 7.65 11.75
C GLU A 23 -9.55 7.37 10.69
N TRP A 24 -10.82 7.19 11.07
CA TRP A 24 -11.91 6.99 10.10
C TRP A 24 -12.25 8.28 9.37
N ASP A 25 -12.22 9.41 10.06
CA ASP A 25 -12.34 10.73 9.45
C ASP A 25 -11.21 10.99 8.46
N LEU A 26 -9.96 10.65 8.83
CA LEU A 26 -8.82 10.77 7.93
C LEU A 26 -8.98 9.86 6.70
N PHE A 27 -9.37 8.60 6.88
CA PHE A 27 -9.61 7.68 5.76
C PHE A 27 -10.72 8.18 4.84
N TYR A 28 -11.81 8.69 5.42
CA TYR A 28 -12.92 9.24 4.67
C TYR A 28 -12.51 10.52 3.94
N ALA A 29 -11.82 11.48 4.58
CA ALA A 29 -11.28 12.67 3.93
C ALA A 29 -10.31 12.33 2.79
N ARG A 30 -9.55 11.24 2.93
CA ARG A 30 -8.67 10.67 1.88
C ARG A 30 -9.43 9.88 0.81
N GLY A 31 -10.76 9.87 0.87
CA GLY A 31 -11.67 9.41 -0.15
C GLY A 31 -12.14 7.95 0.00
N LEU A 32 -11.71 7.21 1.03
CA LEU A 32 -12.22 5.85 1.25
C LEU A 32 -13.72 5.88 1.55
N SER A 33 -14.46 4.93 0.98
CA SER A 33 -15.86 4.75 1.31
C SER A 33 -16.00 4.13 2.71
N GLY A 34 -17.11 4.40 3.40
CA GLY A 34 -17.38 3.76 4.71
C GLY A 34 -17.36 2.23 4.67
N ALA A 35 -17.66 1.62 3.52
CA ALA A 35 -17.53 0.18 3.32
C ALA A 35 -16.06 -0.28 3.31
N ARG A 36 -15.18 0.48 2.64
CA ARG A 36 -13.75 0.16 2.60
C ARG A 36 -13.06 0.44 3.92
N ILE A 37 -13.46 1.49 4.64
CA ILE A 37 -12.97 1.77 5.99
C ILE A 37 -13.32 0.61 6.93
N ALA A 38 -14.56 0.12 6.86
CA ALA A 38 -15.00 -1.05 7.62
C ALA A 38 -14.16 -2.30 7.33
N GLU A 39 -13.86 -2.55 6.05
CA GLU A 39 -13.01 -3.66 5.63
C GLU A 39 -11.57 -3.52 6.15
N VAL A 40 -10.94 -2.36 5.96
CA VAL A 40 -9.54 -2.11 6.36
C VAL A 40 -9.37 -2.13 7.87
N THR A 41 -10.38 -1.67 8.62
CA THR A 41 -10.34 -1.58 10.09
C THR A 41 -10.95 -2.80 10.77
N GLY A 42 -11.46 -3.78 10.02
CA GLY A 42 -12.15 -4.96 10.56
C GLY A 42 -13.41 -4.64 11.37
N THR A 43 -13.97 -3.44 11.22
CA THR A 43 -15.09 -2.94 12.02
C THR A 43 -16.41 -3.09 11.27
N PRO A 44 -17.55 -3.36 11.93
CA PRO A 44 -18.85 -3.40 11.26
C PRO A 44 -19.19 -2.10 10.52
N ILE A 45 -19.62 -2.21 9.26
CA ILE A 45 -19.95 -1.06 8.39
C ILE A 45 -21.00 -0.12 8.99
N GLY A 46 -21.96 -0.64 9.77
CA GLY A 46 -22.97 0.18 10.44
C GLY A 46 -22.37 1.13 11.48
N THR A 47 -21.32 0.70 12.18
CA THR A 47 -20.61 1.52 13.17
C THR A 47 -19.83 2.64 12.49
N VAL A 48 -19.13 2.33 11.40
CA VAL A 48 -18.39 3.31 10.59
C VAL A 48 -19.34 4.33 9.97
N LYS A 49 -20.45 3.88 9.36
CA LYS A 49 -21.45 4.79 8.77
C LYS A 49 -22.03 5.77 9.78
N ARG A 50 -22.44 5.26 10.95
CA ARG A 50 -22.98 6.09 12.03
C ARG A 50 -21.97 7.13 12.56
N HIS A 51 -20.69 6.75 12.66
CA HIS A 51 -19.62 7.68 13.02
C HIS A 51 -19.48 8.80 11.97
N LEU A 52 -19.39 8.44 10.68
CA LEU A 52 -19.26 9.40 9.59
C LEU A 52 -20.51 10.29 9.42
N GLU A 53 -21.72 9.78 9.66
CA GLU A 53 -22.95 10.60 9.67
C GLU A 53 -22.90 11.66 10.76
N ARG A 54 -22.48 11.28 11.97
CA ARG A 54 -22.32 12.23 13.08
C ARG A 54 -21.24 13.27 12.77
N ARG A 55 -20.11 12.86 12.20
CA ARG A 55 -19.00 13.76 11.86
C ARG A 55 -19.37 14.72 10.73
N ARG A 56 -20.09 14.26 9.71
CA ARG A 56 -20.63 15.13 8.63
C ARG A 56 -21.64 16.17 9.14
N ALA A 57 -22.42 15.85 10.16
CA ALA A 57 -23.33 16.80 10.78
C ALA A 57 -22.61 17.90 11.58
N VAL A 58 -21.44 17.58 12.15
CA VAL A 58 -20.61 18.52 12.94
C VAL A 58 -19.66 19.33 12.06
N ASP A 59 -19.09 18.70 11.03
CA ASP A 59 -18.13 19.30 10.11
C ASP A 59 -18.48 18.96 8.65
N PRO A 60 -19.23 19.84 7.97
CA PRO A 60 -19.52 19.70 6.54
C PRO A 60 -18.28 19.78 5.65
N GLY A 61 -17.15 20.32 6.14
CA GLY A 61 -15.89 20.39 5.41
C GLY A 61 -15.32 19.01 5.09
N LEU A 62 -15.63 18.01 5.93
CA LEU A 62 -15.26 16.61 5.73
C LEU A 62 -15.79 16.04 4.39
N ASP A 63 -17.03 16.37 4.02
CA ASP A 63 -17.60 15.97 2.73
C ASP A 63 -16.97 16.76 1.56
N VAL A 64 -16.58 18.01 1.77
CA VAL A 64 -15.88 18.80 0.73
C VAL A 64 -14.52 18.18 0.43
N GLU A 65 -13.77 17.79 1.46
CA GLU A 65 -12.47 17.11 1.33
C GLU A 65 -12.63 15.74 0.67
N HIS A 66 -13.57 14.91 1.15
CA HIS A 66 -13.89 13.62 0.55
C HIS A 66 -14.23 13.76 -0.94
N ASN A 67 -15.14 14.68 -1.28
CA ASN A 67 -15.55 14.91 -2.67
C ASN A 67 -14.45 15.51 -3.54
N ALA A 68 -13.58 16.36 -2.98
CA ALA A 68 -12.41 16.90 -3.69
C ALA A 68 -11.45 15.78 -4.11
N VAL A 69 -11.28 14.77 -3.24
CA VAL A 69 -10.46 13.59 -3.51
C VAL A 69 -11.16 12.60 -4.44
N LEU A 70 -12.49 12.50 -4.40
CA LEU A 70 -13.28 11.66 -5.31
C LEU A 70 -13.34 12.17 -6.76
N ARG A 71 -12.90 13.42 -7.01
CA ARG A 71 -12.85 13.99 -8.36
C ARG A 71 -12.17 12.99 -9.29
N ARG A 72 -12.94 12.55 -10.31
CA ARG A 72 -12.45 11.60 -11.31
C ARG A 72 -11.10 12.09 -11.86
N PRO A 73 -10.13 11.18 -12.06
CA PRO A 73 -8.90 11.55 -12.74
C PRO A 73 -9.23 12.29 -14.04
N SER A 74 -8.54 13.39 -14.32
CA SER A 74 -8.83 14.19 -15.50
C SER A 74 -8.55 13.36 -16.76
N LYS A 75 -9.22 13.67 -17.88
CA LYS A 75 -8.96 13.01 -19.17
C LYS A 75 -7.47 13.05 -19.53
N ARG A 76 -6.81 14.19 -19.30
CA ARG A 76 -5.37 14.37 -19.51
C ARG A 76 -4.53 13.44 -18.64
N TRP A 77 -4.92 13.24 -17.38
CA TRP A 77 -4.23 12.32 -16.48
C TRP A 77 -4.36 10.86 -16.95
N LEU A 78 -5.55 10.46 -17.38
CA LEU A 78 -5.79 9.11 -17.93
C LEU A 78 -5.03 8.88 -19.25
N LEU A 79 -4.95 9.88 -20.12
CA LEU A 79 -4.16 9.80 -21.35
C LEU A 79 -2.67 9.60 -21.04
N ARG A 80 -2.11 10.36 -20.09
CA ARG A 80 -0.72 10.18 -19.67
C ARG A 80 -0.46 8.80 -19.07
N LEU A 81 -1.40 8.27 -18.27
CA LEU A 81 -1.31 6.91 -17.77
C LEU A 81 -1.30 5.89 -18.92
N ALA A 82 -2.20 6.05 -19.90
CA ALA A 82 -2.26 5.17 -21.05
C ALA A 82 -0.97 5.22 -21.89
N GLU A 83 -0.36 6.39 -22.05
CA GLU A 83 0.95 6.56 -22.72
C GLU A 83 2.07 5.80 -21.98
N VAL A 84 2.12 5.90 -20.64
CA VAL A 84 3.10 5.15 -19.83
C VAL A 84 2.87 3.64 -19.94
N LEU A 85 1.63 3.18 -19.83
CA LEU A 85 1.30 1.76 -19.96
C LEU A 85 1.60 1.21 -21.36
N ALA A 86 1.35 2.00 -22.40
CA ALA A 86 1.71 1.66 -23.77
C ALA A 86 3.23 1.57 -23.92
N PHE A 87 3.98 2.51 -23.32
CA PHE A 87 5.45 2.49 -23.32
C PHE A 87 5.98 1.21 -22.65
N ILE A 88 5.50 0.87 -21.46
CA ILE A 88 5.91 -0.34 -20.74
C ILE A 88 5.59 -1.59 -21.57
N ARG A 89 4.42 -1.64 -22.22
CA ARG A 89 4.03 -2.78 -23.06
C ARG A 89 4.96 -2.96 -24.27
N VAL A 90 5.47 -1.88 -24.83
CA VAL A 90 6.33 -1.91 -26.03
C VAL A 90 7.79 -2.20 -25.67
N TYR A 91 8.32 -1.57 -24.62
CA TYR A 91 9.73 -1.59 -24.28
C TYR A 91 10.08 -2.49 -23.09
N ASP A 92 9.08 -3.05 -22.39
CA ASP A 92 9.18 -3.87 -21.18
C ASP A 92 10.03 -3.23 -20.06
N ARG A 93 10.02 -1.88 -20.00
CA ARG A 93 10.74 -1.07 -19.02
C ARG A 93 9.98 0.23 -18.75
N TYR A 94 10.24 0.89 -17.62
CA TYR A 94 9.72 2.24 -17.43
C TYR A 94 10.49 3.27 -18.29
N PRO A 95 9.85 4.41 -18.60
CA PRO A 95 10.53 5.57 -19.18
C PRO A 95 11.73 5.98 -18.32
N ILE A 96 12.83 6.41 -18.93
CA ILE A 96 14.01 6.98 -18.25
C ILE A 96 14.25 8.43 -18.67
N ILE A 97 14.97 9.20 -17.84
CA ILE A 97 15.19 10.63 -18.09
C ILE A 97 16.21 10.90 -19.22
N HIS A 98 17.17 9.99 -19.43
CA HIS A 98 18.29 10.17 -20.36
C HIS A 98 18.16 9.35 -21.65
N SER A 99 16.94 9.09 -22.10
CA SER A 99 16.71 8.42 -23.37
C SER A 99 16.89 9.36 -24.56
N GLY A 100 17.36 8.83 -25.69
CA GLY A 100 17.35 9.54 -26.97
C GLY A 100 15.96 9.66 -27.62
N GLU A 101 14.95 8.99 -27.06
CA GLU A 101 13.58 8.97 -27.57
C GLU A 101 12.83 10.25 -27.23
N TRP A 102 12.20 10.84 -28.24
CA TRP A 102 11.38 12.05 -28.08
C TRP A 102 10.15 11.75 -27.22
N GLY A 103 9.99 12.49 -26.13
CA GLY A 103 8.83 12.41 -25.23
C GLY A 103 8.96 11.43 -24.08
N GLU A 104 9.96 10.53 -24.08
CA GLU A 104 10.18 9.58 -22.98
C GLU A 104 10.55 10.30 -21.67
N ALA A 105 11.39 11.35 -21.73
CA ALA A 105 11.71 12.18 -20.57
C ALA A 105 10.45 12.83 -19.94
N SER A 106 9.46 13.21 -20.75
CA SER A 106 8.20 13.77 -20.24
C SER A 106 7.36 12.72 -19.53
N LEU A 107 7.35 11.48 -20.01
CA LEU A 107 6.68 10.36 -19.36
C LEU A 107 7.39 9.99 -18.06
N TYR A 108 8.72 10.01 -18.03
CA TYR A 108 9.52 9.80 -16.82
C TYR A 108 9.18 10.83 -15.74
N VAL A 109 9.23 12.13 -16.07
CA VAL A 109 8.93 13.20 -15.11
C VAL A 109 7.52 13.05 -14.55
N TRP A 110 6.55 12.78 -15.41
CA TRP A 110 5.16 12.60 -14.99
C TRP A 110 5.00 11.37 -14.07
N LEU A 111 5.63 10.24 -14.40
CA LEU A 111 5.66 9.03 -13.59
C LEU A 111 6.31 9.28 -12.21
N ALA A 112 7.45 9.98 -12.19
CA ALA A 112 8.17 10.33 -10.96
C ALA A 112 7.34 11.25 -10.06
N GLU A 113 6.58 12.20 -10.63
CA GLU A 113 5.62 13.02 -9.88
C GLU A 113 4.50 12.18 -9.27
N GLN A 114 3.94 11.21 -10.01
CA GLN A 114 2.89 10.35 -9.46
C GLN A 114 3.41 9.45 -8.33
N ARG A 115 4.63 8.90 -8.47
CA ARG A 115 5.29 8.12 -7.41
C ARG A 115 5.55 8.95 -6.16
N ARG A 116 6.06 10.19 -6.33
CA ARG A 116 6.24 11.12 -5.20
C ARG A 116 4.92 11.48 -4.53
N ALA A 117 3.86 11.73 -5.31
CA ALA A 117 2.53 12.00 -4.76
C ALA A 117 1.96 10.80 -3.99
N PHE A 118 2.21 9.57 -4.47
CA PHE A 118 1.83 8.33 -3.78
C PHE A 118 2.57 8.18 -2.45
N LEU A 119 3.90 8.31 -2.43
CA LEU A 119 4.72 8.21 -1.22
C LEU A 119 4.39 9.32 -0.20
N ALA A 120 4.08 10.53 -0.67
CA ALA A 120 3.62 11.62 0.18
C ALA A 120 2.17 11.46 0.66
N GLN A 121 1.53 10.31 0.36
CA GLN A 121 0.11 10.00 0.61
C GLN A 121 -0.86 11.05 0.03
N ASN A 122 -0.38 11.93 -0.86
CA ASN A 122 -1.12 13.04 -1.44
C ASN A 122 -1.82 12.66 -2.74
N LEU A 123 -1.75 11.37 -3.10
CA LEU A 123 -2.46 10.81 -4.22
C LEU A 123 -3.83 10.33 -3.75
N SER A 124 -4.88 10.84 -4.40
CA SER A 124 -6.24 10.33 -4.18
C SER A 124 -6.27 8.81 -4.38
N TRP A 125 -6.90 8.08 -3.47
CA TRP A 125 -7.05 6.62 -3.56
C TRP A 125 -7.59 6.15 -4.93
N ARG A 126 -8.50 6.91 -5.55
CA ARG A 126 -9.07 6.59 -6.87
C ARG A 126 -8.04 6.62 -8.00
N LYS A 127 -7.01 7.45 -7.86
CA LYS A 127 -5.83 7.37 -8.73
C LYS A 127 -5.03 6.14 -8.35
N ALA A 128 -4.71 5.92 -7.08
CA ALA A 128 -3.96 4.74 -6.63
C ALA A 128 -4.55 3.39 -7.10
N GLU A 129 -5.88 3.25 -7.10
CA GLU A 129 -6.57 2.05 -7.57
C GLU A 129 -6.40 1.81 -9.08
N VAL A 130 -6.42 2.89 -9.87
CA VAL A 130 -6.21 2.84 -11.32
C VAL A 130 -4.72 2.63 -11.68
N LEU A 131 -3.84 2.87 -10.71
CA LEU A 131 -2.40 2.91 -10.91
C LEU A 131 -1.71 1.54 -10.77
N GLY A 132 -2.27 0.59 -9.99
CA GLY A 132 -1.73 -0.77 -9.88
C GLY A 132 -0.27 -0.84 -9.40
N ASP A 133 0.48 -1.87 -9.86
CA ASP A 133 1.84 -2.22 -9.41
C ASP A 133 2.97 -1.34 -9.97
N TRP A 134 2.65 -0.27 -10.69
CA TRP A 134 3.67 0.59 -11.31
C TRP A 134 4.50 1.46 -10.33
N VAL A 135 4.15 1.40 -9.03
CA VAL A 135 4.86 2.11 -7.95
C VAL A 135 6.25 1.53 -7.76
N THR A 136 6.45 0.25 -8.06
CA THR A 136 7.74 -0.42 -8.06
C THR A 136 8.61 0.16 -9.17
N THR A 137 9.69 0.84 -8.78
CA THR A 137 10.72 1.36 -9.69
C THR A 137 11.39 0.22 -10.47
N ASP A 138 12.01 0.51 -11.63
CA ASP A 138 12.81 -0.51 -12.36
C ASP A 138 13.86 -1.13 -11.45
N ARG A 139 14.45 -0.33 -10.57
CA ARG A 139 15.41 -0.79 -9.58
C ARG A 139 14.77 -1.77 -8.59
N GLU A 140 13.63 -1.44 -8.02
CA GLU A 140 12.92 -2.37 -7.12
C GLU A 140 12.46 -3.63 -7.84
N ARG A 141 12.08 -3.54 -9.12
CA ARG A 141 11.74 -4.72 -9.95
C ARG A 141 12.96 -5.60 -10.19
N VAL A 142 14.11 -5.02 -10.52
CA VAL A 142 15.38 -5.73 -10.70
C VAL A 142 15.86 -6.32 -9.38
N ASP A 143 15.72 -5.58 -8.28
CA ASP A 143 16.08 -6.05 -6.94
C ASP A 143 15.15 -7.20 -6.50
N ASP A 144 13.85 -7.13 -6.82
CA ASP A 144 12.88 -8.21 -6.58
C ASP A 144 13.12 -9.43 -7.46
N GLU A 145 13.47 -9.24 -8.73
CA GLU A 145 13.82 -10.35 -9.62
C GLU A 145 15.10 -11.04 -9.14
N ARG A 146 16.13 -10.27 -8.78
CA ARG A 146 17.35 -10.79 -8.15
C ARG A 146 17.04 -11.51 -6.84
N TRP A 147 16.12 -10.97 -6.04
CA TRP A 147 15.68 -11.60 -4.80
C TRP A 147 15.00 -12.95 -5.08
N ARG A 148 14.09 -13.01 -6.06
CA ARG A 148 13.40 -14.25 -6.46
C ARG A 148 14.38 -15.28 -7.00
N GLN A 149 15.33 -14.85 -7.82
CA GLN A 149 16.39 -15.70 -8.33
C GLN A 149 17.21 -16.31 -7.18
N ARG A 150 17.65 -15.49 -6.22
CA ARG A 150 18.43 -15.95 -5.06
C ARG A 150 17.64 -16.86 -4.12
N LEU A 151 16.34 -16.62 -3.99
CA LEU A 151 15.44 -17.53 -3.28
C LEU A 151 15.35 -18.88 -4.00
N GLY A 152 15.19 -18.88 -5.32
CA GLY A 152 15.19 -20.09 -6.15
C GLY A 152 16.49 -20.89 -5.99
N GLU A 153 17.64 -20.24 -6.12
CA GLU A 153 18.96 -20.86 -5.91
C GLU A 153 19.10 -21.47 -4.50
N THR A 154 18.50 -20.84 -3.48
CA THR A 154 18.50 -21.35 -2.10
C THR A 154 17.59 -22.57 -1.95
N VAL A 155 16.40 -22.55 -2.56
CA VAL A 155 15.45 -23.67 -2.56
C VAL A 155 16.07 -24.87 -3.27
N ASP A 156 16.71 -24.66 -4.42
CA ASP A 156 17.40 -25.72 -5.17
C ASP A 156 18.56 -26.31 -4.36
N PHE A 157 19.33 -25.47 -3.66
CA PHE A 157 20.40 -25.93 -2.77
C PHE A 157 19.85 -26.78 -1.60
N VAL A 158 18.76 -26.34 -0.97
CA VAL A 158 18.11 -27.11 0.11
C VAL A 158 17.53 -28.42 -0.40
N ALA A 159 16.96 -28.43 -1.59
CA ALA A 159 16.44 -29.64 -2.22
C ALA A 159 17.56 -30.65 -2.55
N ALA A 160 18.73 -30.18 -2.97
CA ALA A 160 19.88 -31.02 -3.30
C ALA A 160 20.62 -31.53 -2.05
N GLU A 161 20.86 -30.66 -1.07
CA GLU A 161 21.75 -30.92 0.07
C GLU A 161 21.00 -31.23 1.38
N GLY A 162 19.67 -31.05 1.41
CA GLY A 162 18.82 -31.27 2.59
C GLY A 162 19.09 -30.32 3.76
N ARG A 163 19.84 -29.24 3.54
CA ARG A 163 20.29 -28.29 4.57
C ARG A 163 20.36 -26.87 4.01
N LEU A 164 20.25 -25.88 4.92
CA LEU A 164 20.41 -24.47 4.56
C LEU A 164 21.87 -24.13 4.18
N PRO A 165 22.10 -23.19 3.23
CA PRO A 165 23.44 -22.71 2.89
C PRO A 165 24.14 -22.07 4.08
N ARG A 166 25.45 -22.33 4.25
CA ARG A 166 26.25 -21.79 5.35
C ARG A 166 27.38 -20.91 4.83
N HIS A 167 27.50 -19.69 5.34
CA HIS A 167 28.55 -18.76 4.94
C HIS A 167 29.95 -19.14 5.48
N ARG A 168 30.07 -19.49 6.78
CA ARG A 168 31.39 -19.68 7.42
C ARG A 168 32.12 -20.98 7.06
N MET A 169 31.39 -21.99 6.58
CA MET A 169 31.91 -23.34 6.27
C MET A 169 31.35 -23.82 4.92
N SER A 170 31.24 -22.90 3.97
CA SER A 170 30.74 -23.19 2.62
C SER A 170 31.72 -24.10 1.87
N GLN A 171 31.20 -25.17 1.28
CA GLN A 171 31.97 -26.10 0.45
C GLN A 171 32.15 -25.59 -0.97
N SER A 172 31.38 -24.56 -1.36
CA SER A 172 31.45 -23.92 -2.68
C SER A 172 31.28 -22.39 -2.58
N VAL A 173 31.77 -21.69 -3.60
CA VAL A 173 31.60 -20.23 -3.73
C VAL A 173 30.11 -19.86 -3.85
N SER A 174 29.31 -20.70 -4.50
CA SER A 174 27.85 -20.53 -4.59
C SER A 174 27.17 -20.66 -3.21
N GLU A 175 27.54 -21.68 -2.42
CA GLU A 175 27.03 -21.83 -1.05
C GLU A 175 27.43 -20.65 -0.14
N HIS A 176 28.65 -20.13 -0.31
CA HIS A 176 29.14 -18.98 0.44
C HIS A 176 28.27 -17.73 0.19
N VAL A 177 27.99 -17.44 -1.08
CA VAL A 177 27.18 -16.29 -1.50
C VAL A 177 25.73 -16.40 -1.00
N LEU A 178 25.12 -17.59 -1.08
CA LEU A 178 23.77 -17.83 -0.56
C LEU A 178 23.72 -17.72 0.97
N GLY A 179 24.77 -18.18 1.66
CA GLY A 179 24.90 -18.04 3.11
C GLY A 179 24.98 -16.58 3.57
N ILE A 180 25.71 -15.71 2.85
CA ILE A 180 25.75 -14.27 3.14
C ILE A 180 24.38 -13.65 2.87
N TRP A 181 23.77 -13.98 1.73
CA TRP A 181 22.47 -13.45 1.34
C TRP A 181 21.39 -13.78 2.38
N MET A 182 21.31 -15.03 2.85
CA MET A 182 20.41 -15.47 3.93
C MET A 182 20.63 -14.70 5.24
N GLN A 183 21.88 -14.43 5.61
CA GLN A 183 22.19 -13.65 6.82
C GLN A 183 21.75 -12.18 6.67
N THR A 184 21.98 -11.58 5.51
CA THR A 184 21.52 -10.23 5.19
C THR A 184 20.00 -10.14 5.20
N GLN A 185 19.30 -11.14 4.64
CA GLN A 185 17.83 -11.20 4.68
C GLN A 185 17.31 -11.27 6.13
N GLY A 186 17.90 -12.12 6.98
CA GLY A 186 17.52 -12.21 8.39
C GLY A 186 17.67 -10.89 9.17
N ILE A 187 18.64 -10.05 8.80
CA ILE A 187 18.82 -8.72 9.38
C ILE A 187 17.78 -7.73 8.83
N GLU A 188 17.49 -7.77 7.53
CA GLU A 188 16.51 -6.86 6.91
C GLU A 188 15.06 -7.14 7.33
N THR A 189 14.67 -8.40 7.50
CA THR A 189 13.34 -8.78 8.04
C THR A 189 13.19 -8.33 9.49
N HIS A 190 14.27 -8.36 10.29
CA HIS A 190 14.26 -7.91 11.69
C HIS A 190 14.17 -6.39 11.84
N HIS A 191 14.50 -5.61 10.80
CA HIS A 191 14.39 -4.16 10.78
C HIS A 191 13.10 -3.64 10.13
N GLY A 192 12.17 -4.52 9.76
CA GLY A 192 10.84 -4.15 9.25
C GLY A 192 10.86 -3.38 7.92
N ARG A 193 11.94 -3.49 7.12
CA ARG A 193 12.07 -2.80 5.83
C ARG A 193 11.41 -3.55 4.66
N ARG A 194 11.07 -4.83 4.82
CA ARG A 194 10.27 -5.62 3.87
C ARG A 194 9.41 -6.66 4.64
N PRO A 195 8.18 -6.94 4.20
CA PRO A 195 7.37 -8.06 4.70
C PRO A 195 7.94 -9.42 4.30
#